data_AF-A1UJ47-F1
#
_entry.id   AF-A1UJ47-F1
#
_cell.length_a   1.000
_cell.length_b   1.000
_cell.length_c   1.000
_cell.angle_alpha   90.00
_cell.angle_beta   90.00
_cell.angle_gamma   90.00
#
_symmetry.space_group_name_H-M   'P 1'
#
loop_
_entity.id
_entity.type
_entity.pdbx_description
1 polymer ?
#
loop_
_entity_poly.entity_id
_entity_poly.type
_entity_poly.pdbx_seq_one_letter_code
_entity_poly.pdbx_strand_id
1 'polypeptide(L)'
;MPSATRPPAWFSPAVLILAPVALSFLAWSALYARHEFVGPQAASEALTGFALPAEISGRGVALLLLWYCATVMVSMVGFWWGTSRSRPATGDDLTSAAWFERRYFFLILAAGAVGVGYSFMKVGGPSAIVASLSEQTANDFSNALSGFAGPQTLRYATILAAPIGVYLWRKKVIGWPYMVAGVLLLISNAMIASRLALLMSCVVYLAVWVRGRRPRQPTGGPGARTWMTVAVIVLCGFAVLTALNYFRNANYYRDAGVSNPVAMNLYQSGAYLAVPAQVQIGVSDAVAGGAWENKVGAVASLDAVKPTFLQFNKVAKDDSWKQAAVYGYSVTFAGNFFTNSVFADIYSEHGAWGWLYTILAYGFAGYAFARIFSFSPVIAASAGVVAYCFLEVWRVQILVYGIVIFLLLLTAGSALVTARIRPPKDARPAA
;
A
#
# COMPACT_ATOMS: atom_id res chain seq x y z
N MET A 1 -5.90 -31.66 -15.61
CA MET A 1 -5.19 -30.51 -16.20
C MET A 1 -5.06 -29.42 -15.14
N PRO A 2 -3.87 -28.99 -14.74
CA PRO A 2 -3.73 -27.85 -13.83
C PRO A 2 -4.05 -26.58 -14.63
N SER A 3 -5.23 -26.01 -14.39
CA SER A 3 -5.61 -24.72 -14.96
C SER A 3 -4.62 -23.68 -14.45
N ALA A 4 -3.85 -23.04 -15.33
CA ALA A 4 -3.14 -21.82 -14.99
C ALA A 4 -4.19 -20.79 -14.55
N THR A 5 -4.37 -20.62 -13.24
CA THR A 5 -5.39 -19.71 -12.71
C THR A 5 -4.87 -18.29 -12.87
N ARG A 6 -5.15 -17.69 -14.02
CA ARG A 6 -5.01 -16.23 -14.21
C ARG A 6 -5.77 -15.54 -13.06
N PRO A 7 -5.25 -14.42 -12.52
CA PRO A 7 -6.02 -13.64 -11.58
C PRO A 7 -7.33 -13.20 -12.26
N PRO A 8 -8.43 -13.07 -11.49
CA PRO A 8 -9.69 -12.59 -12.03
C PRO A 8 -9.53 -11.17 -12.59
N ALA A 9 -10.37 -10.78 -13.55
CA ALA A 9 -10.25 -9.48 -14.23
C ALA A 9 -10.25 -8.27 -13.28
N TRP A 10 -10.98 -8.36 -12.16
CA TRP A 10 -11.02 -7.32 -11.12
C TRP A 10 -9.72 -7.21 -10.30
N PHE A 11 -8.86 -8.23 -10.33
CA PHE A 11 -7.56 -8.24 -9.67
C PHE A 11 -6.42 -8.09 -10.70
N SER A 12 -6.53 -7.04 -11.50
CA SER A 12 -5.57 -6.65 -12.54
C SER A 12 -4.98 -5.26 -12.23
N PRO A 13 -3.79 -4.92 -12.76
CA PRO A 13 -3.20 -3.60 -12.56
C PRO A 13 -4.14 -2.45 -12.91
N ALA A 14 -4.92 -2.57 -13.99
CA ALA A 14 -5.87 -1.54 -14.39
C ALA A 14 -6.88 -1.22 -13.29
N VAL A 15 -7.52 -2.23 -12.71
CA VAL A 15 -8.52 -2.03 -11.65
C VAL A 15 -7.86 -1.55 -10.36
N LEU A 16 -6.69 -2.10 -10.01
CA LEU A 16 -5.96 -1.70 -8.80
C LEU A 16 -5.46 -0.25 -8.86
N ILE A 17 -5.16 0.28 -10.05
CA ILE A 17 -4.82 1.70 -10.23
C ILE A 17 -6.08 2.56 -10.29
N LEU A 18 -7.05 2.21 -11.14
CA LEU A 18 -8.18 3.09 -11.46
C LEU A 18 -9.22 3.18 -10.33
N ALA A 19 -9.43 2.11 -9.54
CA ALA A 19 -10.41 2.14 -8.45
C ALA A 19 -10.10 3.21 -7.37
N PRO A 20 -8.89 3.29 -6.80
CA PRO A 20 -8.57 4.32 -5.82
C PRO A 20 -8.47 5.72 -6.46
N VAL A 21 -8.03 5.83 -7.72
CA VAL A 21 -8.06 7.10 -8.47
C VAL A 21 -9.49 7.60 -8.58
N ALA A 22 -10.42 6.77 -9.06
CA ALA A 22 -11.83 7.12 -9.16
C ALA A 22 -12.43 7.51 -7.79
N LEU A 23 -12.10 6.78 -6.73
CA LEU A 23 -12.56 7.11 -5.38
C LEU A 23 -12.03 8.47 -4.90
N SER A 24 -10.77 8.78 -5.20
CA SER A 24 -10.13 10.05 -4.88
C SER A 24 -10.79 11.23 -5.62
N PHE A 25 -11.03 11.11 -6.93
CA PHE A 25 -11.76 12.11 -7.71
C PHE A 25 -13.23 12.24 -7.28
N LEU A 26 -13.92 11.15 -6.94
CA LEU A 26 -15.29 11.21 -6.42
C LEU A 26 -15.36 11.93 -5.08
N ALA A 27 -14.40 11.67 -4.18
CA ALA A 27 -14.31 12.37 -2.90
C ALA A 27 -14.05 13.86 -3.11
N TRP A 28 -13.14 14.20 -4.03
CA TRP A 28 -12.88 15.59 -4.39
C TRP A 28 -14.11 16.28 -4.99
N SER A 29 -14.80 15.67 -5.95
CA SER A 29 -16.02 16.23 -6.55
C SER A 29 -17.13 16.44 -5.52
N ALA A 30 -17.27 15.53 -4.55
CA ALA A 30 -18.24 15.68 -3.47
C ALA A 30 -17.91 16.87 -2.56
N LEU A 31 -16.63 17.09 -2.24
CA LEU A 31 -16.19 18.25 -1.45
C LEU A 31 -16.27 19.56 -2.25
N TYR A 32 -15.97 19.52 -3.54
CA TYR A 32 -16.15 20.65 -4.47
C TYR A 32 -17.62 21.09 -4.52
N ALA A 33 -18.53 20.15 -4.80
CA ALA A 33 -19.96 20.42 -4.83
C ALA A 33 -20.45 20.98 -3.49
N ARG A 34 -19.98 20.40 -2.37
CA ARG A 34 -20.31 20.93 -1.03
C ARG A 34 -19.85 22.37 -0.84
N HIS A 35 -18.65 22.72 -1.31
CA HIS A 35 -18.14 24.09 -1.24
C HIS A 35 -19.03 25.06 -2.04
N GLU A 36 -19.45 24.68 -3.25
CA GLU A 36 -20.34 25.49 -4.09
C GLU A 36 -21.74 25.68 -3.47
N PHE A 37 -22.33 24.63 -2.87
CA PHE A 37 -23.69 24.69 -2.32
C PHE A 37 -23.80 25.31 -0.93
N VAL A 38 -22.78 25.13 -0.07
CA VAL A 38 -22.83 25.54 1.35
C VAL A 38 -21.98 26.80 1.59
N GLY A 39 -21.14 27.19 0.64
CA GLY A 39 -20.19 28.29 0.77
C GLY A 39 -18.93 27.93 1.59
N PRO A 40 -17.93 28.83 1.62
CA PRO A 40 -16.69 28.59 2.36
C PRO A 40 -16.96 28.52 3.87
N GLN A 41 -16.62 27.39 4.48
CA GLN A 41 -16.71 27.21 5.93
C GLN A 41 -15.48 27.83 6.61
N ALA A 42 -15.66 28.42 7.80
CA ALA A 42 -14.54 28.75 8.67
C ALA A 42 -13.73 27.47 8.95
N ALA A 43 -12.41 27.54 8.82
CA ALA A 43 -11.49 26.38 8.89
C ALA A 43 -11.69 25.31 7.80
N SER A 44 -12.16 25.68 6.59
CA SER A 44 -12.30 24.75 5.45
C SER A 44 -11.04 23.92 5.22
N GLU A 45 -9.87 24.54 5.20
CA GLU A 45 -8.57 23.87 5.03
C GLU A 45 -8.34 22.73 6.06
N ALA A 46 -8.76 22.91 7.32
CA ALA A 46 -8.61 21.90 8.35
C ALA A 46 -9.61 20.73 8.21
N LEU A 47 -10.77 20.98 7.61
CA LEU A 47 -11.86 20.02 7.51
C LEU A 47 -11.87 19.24 6.18
N THR A 48 -11.61 19.93 5.07
CA THR A 48 -11.61 19.38 3.70
C THR A 48 -10.21 19.10 3.17
N GLY A 49 -9.17 19.64 3.82
CA GLY A 49 -7.77 19.49 3.44
C GLY A 49 -7.28 20.54 2.44
N PHE A 50 -8.13 21.44 1.97
CA PHE A 50 -7.77 22.55 1.09
C PHE A 50 -8.72 23.74 1.30
N ALA A 51 -8.17 24.96 1.24
CA ALA A 51 -8.95 26.18 1.44
C ALA A 51 -9.84 26.50 0.23
N LEU A 52 -9.29 26.36 -0.97
CA LEU A 52 -9.96 26.60 -2.25
C LEU A 52 -9.77 25.38 -3.15
N PRO A 53 -10.82 24.89 -3.83
CA PRO A 53 -10.66 23.81 -4.80
C PRO A 53 -9.83 24.25 -5.99
N ALA A 54 -9.07 23.32 -6.58
CA ALA A 54 -8.25 23.58 -7.75
C ALA A 54 -9.13 23.83 -8.98
N GLU A 55 -8.73 24.76 -9.83
CA GLU A 55 -9.42 25.04 -11.08
C GLU A 55 -9.27 23.88 -12.07
N ILE A 56 -10.38 23.51 -12.72
CA ILE A 56 -10.37 22.47 -13.74
C ILE A 56 -10.22 23.13 -15.11
N SER A 57 -9.15 22.78 -15.84
CA SER A 57 -9.04 23.06 -17.26
C SER A 57 -9.09 21.79 -18.12
N GLY A 58 -9.61 21.92 -19.34
CA GLY A 58 -9.64 20.80 -20.29
C GLY A 58 -8.25 20.27 -20.64
N ARG A 59 -7.22 21.14 -20.64
CA ARG A 59 -5.83 20.75 -20.93
C ARG A 59 -5.21 19.96 -19.77
N GLY A 60 -5.42 20.41 -18.52
CA GLY A 60 -4.97 19.68 -17.33
C GLY A 60 -5.62 18.31 -17.20
N VAL A 61 -6.93 18.22 -17.45
CA VAL A 61 -7.66 16.95 -17.48
C VAL A 61 -7.10 16.01 -18.55
N ALA A 62 -6.86 16.51 -19.77
CA ALA A 62 -6.29 15.71 -20.85
C ALA A 62 -4.90 15.16 -20.49
N LEU A 63 -4.05 15.97 -19.84
CA LEU A 63 -2.72 15.54 -19.39
C LEU A 63 -2.80 14.45 -18.32
N LEU A 64 -3.68 14.60 -17.32
CA LEU A 64 -3.89 13.57 -16.30
C LEU A 64 -4.40 12.27 -16.89
N LEU A 65 -5.40 12.34 -17.77
CA LEU A 65 -5.93 11.17 -18.46
C LEU A 65 -4.85 10.48 -19.28
N LEU A 66 -4.03 11.24 -20.01
CA LEU A 66 -2.91 10.69 -20.77
C LEU A 66 -1.93 9.95 -19.87
N TRP A 67 -1.56 10.53 -18.72
CA TRP A 67 -0.60 9.93 -17.79
C TRP A 67 -1.15 8.64 -17.15
N TYR A 68 -2.39 8.66 -16.67
CA TYR A 68 -3.03 7.47 -16.10
C TYR A 68 -3.26 6.38 -17.15
N CYS A 69 -3.73 6.74 -18.35
CA CYS A 69 -3.88 5.81 -19.46
C CYS A 69 -2.55 5.17 -19.84
N ALA A 70 -1.47 5.96 -19.97
CA ALA A 70 -0.14 5.43 -20.27
C ALA A 70 0.33 4.47 -19.16
N THR A 71 0.20 4.87 -17.89
CA THR A 71 0.58 4.02 -16.74
C THR A 71 -0.19 2.71 -16.73
N VAL A 72 -1.51 2.75 -16.91
CA VAL A 72 -2.37 1.56 -16.95
C VAL A 72 -2.04 0.69 -18.15
N MET A 73 -1.93 1.26 -19.35
CA MET A 73 -1.61 0.50 -20.57
C MET A 73 -0.27 -0.22 -20.45
N VAL A 74 0.78 0.49 -20.04
CA VAL A 74 2.13 -0.09 -19.90
C VAL A 74 2.16 -1.15 -18.79
N SER A 75 1.48 -0.92 -17.66
CA SER A 75 1.31 -1.93 -16.60
C SER A 75 0.57 -3.18 -17.08
N MET A 76 -0.48 -3.00 -17.90
CA MET A 76 -1.25 -4.09 -18.48
C MET A 76 -0.46 -4.87 -19.52
N VAL A 77 0.34 -4.20 -20.36
CA VAL A 77 1.25 -4.86 -21.29
C VAL A 77 2.25 -5.74 -20.53
N GLY A 78 2.89 -5.19 -19.48
CA GLY A 78 3.78 -5.97 -18.62
C GLY A 78 3.07 -7.17 -17.98
N PHE A 79 1.87 -6.96 -17.46
CA PHE A 79 1.03 -8.01 -16.88
C PHE A 79 0.68 -9.10 -17.90
N TRP A 80 0.21 -8.74 -19.09
CA TRP A 80 -0.08 -9.69 -20.16
C TRP A 80 1.16 -10.49 -20.55
N TRP A 81 2.31 -9.83 -20.70
CA TRP A 81 3.57 -10.52 -20.97
C TRP A 81 3.93 -11.52 -19.86
N GLY A 82 3.75 -11.13 -18.60
CA GLY A 82 3.98 -12.02 -17.46
C GLY A 82 3.02 -13.21 -17.44
N THR A 83 1.75 -13.02 -17.81
CA THR A 83 0.77 -14.12 -17.88
C THR A 83 0.99 -15.05 -19.07
N SER A 84 1.34 -14.53 -20.25
CA SER A 84 1.54 -15.34 -21.47
C SER A 84 2.78 -16.22 -21.40
N ARG A 85 3.83 -15.78 -20.68
CA ARG A 85 5.05 -16.57 -20.44
C ARG A 85 5.00 -17.46 -19.21
N SER A 86 3.91 -17.39 -18.44
CA SER A 86 3.70 -18.28 -17.29
C SER A 86 3.23 -19.64 -17.80
N ARG A 87 4.17 -20.47 -18.26
CA ARG A 87 3.95 -21.93 -18.32
C ARG A 87 3.57 -22.41 -16.92
N PRO A 88 2.68 -23.40 -16.77
CA PRO A 88 2.45 -24.05 -15.47
C PRO A 88 3.83 -24.50 -15.00
N ALA A 89 4.36 -23.88 -13.96
CA ALA A 89 5.64 -24.29 -13.45
C ALA A 89 5.44 -25.75 -13.03
N THR A 90 6.24 -26.64 -13.60
CA THR A 90 6.42 -28.03 -13.15
C THR A 90 6.83 -28.12 -11.66
N GLY A 91 6.97 -26.97 -10.96
CA GLY A 91 7.18 -26.83 -9.52
C GLY A 91 5.98 -26.27 -8.71
N ASP A 92 4.79 -26.09 -9.29
CA ASP A 92 3.59 -25.75 -8.50
C ASP A 92 3.27 -26.89 -7.52
N ASP A 93 3.55 -28.15 -7.89
CA ASP A 93 3.42 -29.32 -7.02
C ASP A 93 4.41 -29.31 -5.84
N LEU A 94 5.65 -28.85 -6.07
CA LEU A 94 6.67 -28.78 -5.01
C LEU A 94 6.42 -27.61 -4.04
N THR A 95 5.99 -26.46 -4.57
CA THR A 95 5.77 -25.24 -3.78
C THR A 95 4.39 -25.17 -3.12
N SER A 96 3.46 -26.04 -3.50
CA SER A 96 2.15 -26.21 -2.87
C SER A 96 2.10 -27.32 -1.80
N ALA A 97 3.19 -28.09 -1.66
CA ALA A 97 3.32 -29.12 -0.64
C ALA A 97 3.28 -28.52 0.78
N ALA A 98 2.57 -29.19 1.68
CA ALA A 98 2.36 -28.69 3.05
C ALA A 98 3.68 -28.46 3.82
N TRP A 99 4.71 -29.27 3.56
CA TRP A 99 6.03 -29.10 4.17
C TRP A 99 6.71 -27.79 3.71
N PHE A 100 6.59 -27.45 2.43
CA PHE A 100 7.17 -26.24 1.83
C PHE A 100 6.47 -25.02 2.40
N GLU A 101 5.13 -25.01 2.35
CA GLU A 101 4.31 -23.92 2.87
C GLU A 101 4.57 -23.66 4.35
N ARG A 102 4.68 -24.72 5.17
CA ARG A 102 4.96 -24.62 6.60
C ARG A 102 6.34 -24.03 6.86
N ARG A 103 7.39 -24.53 6.21
CA ARG A 103 8.77 -24.03 6.39
C ARG A 103 8.92 -22.60 5.92
N TYR A 104 8.39 -22.27 4.74
CA TYR A 104 8.38 -20.93 4.21
C TYR A 104 7.74 -19.94 5.19
N PHE A 105 6.57 -20.29 5.75
CA PHE A 105 5.91 -19.47 6.76
C PHE A 105 6.76 -19.26 8.00
N PHE A 106 7.42 -20.31 8.52
CA PHE A 106 8.29 -20.17 9.70
C PHE A 106 9.50 -19.27 9.47
N LEU A 107 10.11 -19.28 8.28
CA LEU A 107 11.21 -18.38 7.94
C LEU A 107 10.76 -16.91 7.99
N ILE A 108 9.60 -16.60 7.40
CA ILE A 108 9.05 -15.24 7.43
C ILE A 108 8.63 -14.84 8.84
N LEU A 109 7.99 -15.74 9.58
CA LEU A 109 7.58 -15.49 10.97
C LEU A 109 8.79 -15.21 11.85
N ALA A 110 9.87 -15.98 11.71
CA ALA A 110 11.11 -15.78 12.44
C ALA A 110 11.75 -14.42 12.13
N ALA A 111 11.82 -14.04 10.85
CA ALA A 111 12.29 -12.72 10.45
C ALA A 111 11.44 -11.60 11.09
N GLY A 112 10.11 -11.74 11.04
CA GLY A 112 9.19 -10.78 11.65
C GLY A 112 9.36 -10.67 13.17
N ALA A 113 9.50 -11.80 13.86
CA ALA A 113 9.71 -11.85 15.31
C ALA A 113 11.02 -11.16 15.71
N VAL A 114 12.12 -11.43 15.01
CA VAL A 114 13.42 -10.77 15.25
C VAL A 114 13.32 -9.27 15.04
N GLY A 115 12.70 -8.83 13.95
CA GLY A 115 12.59 -7.40 13.64
C GLY A 115 11.69 -6.62 14.59
N VAL A 116 10.55 -7.20 14.97
CA VAL A 116 9.67 -6.60 15.98
C VAL A 116 10.37 -6.59 17.33
N GLY A 117 10.92 -7.71 17.80
CA GLY A 117 11.63 -7.78 19.07
C GLY A 117 12.77 -6.76 19.19
N TYR A 118 13.59 -6.64 18.15
CA TYR A 118 14.65 -5.62 18.09
C TYR A 118 14.09 -4.19 18.17
N SER A 119 13.00 -3.91 17.46
CA SER A 119 12.35 -2.59 17.48
C SER A 119 11.85 -2.23 18.89
N PHE A 120 11.24 -3.18 19.60
CA PHE A 120 10.79 -2.98 20.98
C PHE A 120 11.94 -2.75 21.96
N MET A 121 13.05 -3.49 21.80
CA MET A 121 14.25 -3.27 22.61
C MET A 121 14.84 -1.88 22.41
N LYS A 122 14.86 -1.37 21.17
CA LYS A 122 15.40 -0.04 20.86
C LYS A 122 14.52 1.11 21.37
N VAL A 123 13.21 0.90 21.44
CA VAL A 123 12.22 1.91 21.82
C VAL A 123 12.05 2.03 23.35
N GLY A 124 12.75 1.22 24.15
CA GLY A 124 12.69 1.30 25.62
C GLY A 124 11.60 0.43 26.26
N GLY A 125 11.01 -0.51 25.51
CA GLY A 125 10.10 -1.53 26.04
C GLY A 125 8.61 -1.12 26.12
N PRO A 126 7.76 -1.97 26.75
CA PRO A 126 6.30 -1.79 26.78
C PRO A 126 5.82 -0.55 27.55
N SER A 127 6.57 -0.09 28.56
CA SER A 127 6.22 1.06 29.38
C SER A 127 6.28 2.37 28.59
N ALA A 128 7.27 2.54 27.71
CA ALA A 128 7.34 3.68 26.80
C ALA A 128 6.10 3.73 25.90
N ILE A 129 5.65 2.58 25.37
CA ILE A 129 4.47 2.43 24.51
C ILE A 129 3.19 2.90 25.19
N VAL A 130 3.00 2.51 26.45
CA VAL A 130 1.84 2.96 27.23
C VAL A 130 1.92 4.47 27.51
N ALA A 131 3.10 5.00 27.80
CA ALA A 131 3.31 6.43 28.04
C ALA A 131 2.99 7.29 26.80
N SER A 132 3.54 6.97 25.62
CA SER A 132 3.25 7.77 24.42
C SER A 132 1.88 7.49 23.78
N LEU A 133 1.27 6.32 24.02
CA LEU A 133 -0.17 6.13 23.77
C LEU A 133 -1.02 7.02 24.68
N SER A 134 -0.61 7.24 25.93
CA SER A 134 -1.31 8.11 26.88
C SER A 134 -1.10 9.61 26.57
N GLU A 135 0.06 9.98 26.03
CA GLU A 135 0.40 11.36 25.65
C GLU A 135 -0.05 11.75 24.23
N GLN A 136 -0.62 10.81 23.46
CA GLN A 136 -1.06 11.02 22.07
C GLN A 136 0.06 11.38 21.08
N THR A 137 1.33 11.16 21.44
CA THR A 137 2.53 11.52 20.67
C THR A 137 3.10 10.33 19.87
N ALA A 138 2.25 9.53 19.23
CA ALA A 138 2.69 8.32 18.51
C ALA A 138 3.70 8.58 17.36
N ASN A 139 3.88 9.83 16.93
CA ASN A 139 4.92 10.20 15.96
C ASN A 139 6.34 10.09 16.56
N ASP A 140 6.49 10.26 17.87
CA ASP A 140 7.79 10.20 18.56
C ASP A 140 8.40 8.80 18.50
N PHE A 141 7.57 7.74 18.49
CA PHE A 141 8.02 6.36 18.26
C PHE A 141 8.65 6.12 16.89
N SER A 142 8.03 6.72 15.86
CA SER A 142 8.53 6.63 14.50
C SER A 142 9.85 7.39 14.36
N ASN A 143 10.03 8.48 15.13
CA ASN A 143 11.22 9.31 15.12
C ASN A 143 12.36 8.71 15.99
N ALA A 144 12.04 7.94 17.04
CA ALA A 144 13.00 7.23 17.88
C ALA A 144 13.69 6.04 17.20
N LEU A 145 13.13 5.53 16.09
CA LEU A 145 13.74 4.46 15.32
C LEU A 145 14.80 4.99 14.36
N SER A 146 15.96 4.33 14.35
CA SER A 146 17.06 4.76 13.50
C SER A 146 16.65 4.75 12.03
N GLY A 147 17.02 5.84 11.34
CA GLY A 147 16.53 6.13 10.01
C GLY A 147 17.10 5.26 8.89
N PHE A 148 17.98 4.32 9.21
CA PHE A 148 18.74 3.50 8.28
C PHE A 148 18.17 2.08 8.18
N ALA A 149 18.50 1.38 7.09
CA ALA A 149 18.21 -0.04 6.96
C ALA A 149 18.98 -0.82 8.04
N GLY A 150 18.26 -1.51 8.91
CA GLY A 150 18.85 -2.27 10.02
C GLY A 150 17.96 -3.45 10.41
N PRO A 151 18.28 -4.15 11.53
CA PRO A 151 17.47 -5.27 12.02
C PRO A 151 16.00 -4.91 12.23
N GLN A 152 15.70 -3.63 12.54
CA GLN A 152 14.33 -3.13 12.64
C GLN A 152 13.52 -3.29 11.34
N THR A 153 14.14 -3.29 10.15
CA THR A 153 13.44 -3.47 8.86
C THR A 153 12.77 -4.84 8.77
N LEU A 154 13.34 -5.85 9.45
CA LEU A 154 12.78 -7.21 9.45
C LEU A 154 11.35 -7.26 9.99
N ARG A 155 10.92 -6.26 10.78
CA ARG A 155 9.55 -6.15 11.29
C ARG A 155 8.51 -6.15 10.17
N TYR A 156 8.86 -5.65 8.99
CA TYR A 156 7.96 -5.60 7.85
C TYR A 156 7.62 -6.99 7.32
N ALA A 157 8.41 -8.03 7.63
CA ALA A 157 8.08 -9.42 7.30
C ALA A 157 6.71 -9.84 7.86
N THR A 158 6.23 -9.20 8.94
CA THR A 158 4.90 -9.41 9.52
C THR A 158 3.76 -9.13 8.52
N ILE A 159 3.98 -8.25 7.54
CA ILE A 159 3.04 -7.93 6.45
C ILE A 159 2.72 -9.18 5.63
N LEU A 160 3.70 -10.05 5.41
CA LEU A 160 3.54 -11.35 4.76
C LEU A 160 3.17 -12.45 5.77
N ALA A 161 3.79 -12.47 6.96
CA ALA A 161 3.61 -13.54 7.94
C ALA A 161 2.15 -13.69 8.40
N ALA A 162 1.49 -12.60 8.79
CA ALA A 162 0.12 -12.64 9.29
C ALA A 162 -0.89 -13.20 8.27
N PRO A 163 -0.99 -12.68 7.03
CA PRO A 163 -1.98 -13.17 6.07
C PRO A 163 -1.71 -14.60 5.62
N ILE A 164 -0.44 -14.97 5.45
CA ILE A 164 -0.04 -16.34 5.14
C ILE A 164 -0.38 -17.28 6.31
N GLY A 165 -0.13 -16.85 7.56
CA GLY A 165 -0.48 -17.60 8.76
C GLY A 165 -1.99 -17.87 8.86
N VAL A 166 -2.82 -16.84 8.62
CA VAL A 166 -4.28 -16.99 8.58
C VAL A 166 -4.71 -17.98 7.49
N TYR A 167 -4.11 -17.89 6.30
CA TYR A 167 -4.39 -18.82 5.20
C TYR A 167 -4.00 -20.26 5.54
N LEU A 168 -2.79 -20.49 6.05
CA LEU A 168 -2.30 -21.83 6.39
C LEU A 168 -3.02 -22.47 7.57
N TRP A 169 -3.47 -21.66 8.54
CA TRP A 169 -4.33 -22.13 9.62
C TRP A 169 -5.68 -22.60 9.08
N ARG A 170 -6.31 -21.84 8.17
CA ARG A 170 -7.55 -22.27 7.50
C ARG A 170 -7.36 -23.54 6.66
N LYS A 171 -6.18 -23.71 6.05
CA LYS A 171 -5.78 -24.94 5.33
C LYS A 171 -5.42 -26.10 6.27
N LYS A 172 -5.41 -25.89 7.60
CA LYS A 172 -4.98 -26.86 8.64
C LYS A 172 -3.53 -27.34 8.49
N VAL A 173 -2.65 -26.53 7.89
CA VAL A 173 -1.22 -26.83 7.74
C VAL A 173 -0.43 -26.43 9.00
N ILE A 174 -0.90 -25.39 9.70
CA ILE A 174 -0.31 -24.90 10.96
C ILE A 174 -1.37 -24.83 12.07
N GLY A 175 -0.92 -24.91 13.31
CA GLY A 175 -1.79 -24.72 14.49
C GLY A 175 -2.16 -23.24 14.72
N TRP A 176 -3.25 -23.03 15.48
CA TRP A 176 -3.73 -21.69 15.83
C TRP A 176 -2.71 -20.80 16.58
N PRO A 177 -1.79 -21.30 17.43
CA PRO A 177 -0.88 -20.41 18.17
C PRO A 177 0.07 -19.64 17.24
N TYR A 178 0.51 -20.27 16.14
CA TYR A 178 1.40 -19.63 15.18
C TYR A 178 0.70 -18.56 14.34
N MET A 179 -0.58 -18.78 14.02
CA MET A 179 -1.41 -17.77 13.35
C MET A 179 -1.59 -16.56 14.26
N VAL A 180 -1.94 -16.78 15.54
CA VAL A 180 -2.08 -15.70 16.52
C VAL A 180 -0.78 -14.96 16.71
N ALA A 181 0.37 -15.65 16.80
CA ALA A 181 1.67 -15.02 16.88
C ALA A 181 1.95 -14.10 15.67
N GLY A 182 1.66 -14.56 14.44
CA GLY A 182 1.82 -13.73 13.24
C GLY A 182 0.95 -12.48 13.26
N VAL A 183 -0.32 -12.60 13.68
CA VAL A 183 -1.26 -11.47 13.78
C VAL A 183 -0.84 -10.49 14.87
N LEU A 184 -0.44 -10.98 16.06
CA LEU A 184 0.04 -10.13 17.15
C LEU A 184 1.29 -9.37 16.75
N LEU A 185 2.25 -10.02 16.07
CA LEU A 185 3.44 -9.34 15.56
C LEU A 185 3.10 -8.24 14.54
N LEU A 186 2.09 -8.45 13.68
CA LEU A 186 1.61 -7.41 12.75
C LEU A 186 0.96 -6.24 13.50
N ILE A 187 0.12 -6.51 14.51
CA ILE A 187 -0.50 -5.46 15.33
C ILE A 187 0.59 -4.65 16.04
N SER A 188 1.55 -5.32 16.67
CA SER A 188 2.69 -4.68 17.32
C SER A 188 3.52 -3.85 16.33
N ASN A 189 3.76 -4.36 15.12
CA ASN A 189 4.43 -3.59 14.07
C ASN A 189 3.61 -2.36 13.62
N ALA A 190 2.28 -2.49 13.50
CA ALA A 190 1.39 -1.40 13.11
C ALA A 190 1.37 -0.27 14.15
N MET A 191 1.49 -0.61 15.44
CA MET A 191 1.61 0.36 16.53
C MET A 191 2.90 1.20 16.40
N ILE A 192 3.98 0.62 15.90
CA ILE A 192 5.29 1.28 15.80
C ILE A 192 5.44 2.06 14.48
N ALA A 193 5.05 1.46 13.35
CA ALA A 193 5.59 1.81 12.03
C ALA A 193 4.61 2.49 11.06
N SER A 194 3.31 2.58 11.40
CA SER A 194 2.20 3.21 10.65
C SER A 194 1.13 2.26 10.08
N ARG A 195 -0.04 2.88 9.81
CA ARG A 195 -1.27 2.32 9.19
C ARG A 195 -1.03 1.62 7.84
N LEU A 196 0.06 1.96 7.13
CA LEU A 196 0.40 1.42 5.81
C LEU A 196 0.68 -0.10 5.85
N ALA A 197 1.34 -0.59 6.90
CA ALA A 197 1.63 -2.01 7.06
C ALA A 197 0.35 -2.87 7.18
N LEU A 198 -0.69 -2.35 7.84
CA LEU A 198 -1.99 -3.04 7.95
C LEU A 198 -2.69 -3.09 6.60
N LEU A 199 -2.77 -1.96 5.89
CA LEU A 199 -3.41 -1.88 4.57
C LEU A 199 -2.74 -2.80 3.57
N MET A 200 -1.39 -2.76 3.49
CA MET A 200 -0.62 -3.65 2.63
C MET A 200 -0.88 -5.12 3.00
N SER A 201 -0.93 -5.45 4.30
CA SER A 201 -1.20 -6.82 4.76
C SER A 201 -2.60 -7.32 4.38
N CYS A 202 -3.62 -6.45 4.38
CA CYS A 202 -4.95 -6.77 3.88
C CYS A 202 -4.92 -7.11 2.38
N VAL A 203 -4.14 -6.39 1.57
CA VAL A 203 -4.00 -6.66 0.12
C VAL A 203 -3.19 -7.94 -0.13
N VAL A 204 -2.17 -8.20 0.68
CA VAL A 204 -1.46 -9.49 0.69
C VAL A 204 -2.42 -10.64 1.01
N TYR A 205 -3.27 -10.48 2.03
CA TYR A 205 -4.31 -11.48 2.33
C TYR A 205 -5.25 -11.70 1.15
N LEU A 206 -5.69 -10.61 0.51
CA LEU A 206 -6.55 -10.68 -0.67
C LEU A 206 -5.87 -11.46 -1.80
N ALA A 207 -4.59 -11.22 -2.08
CA ALA A 207 -3.84 -11.95 -3.11
C ALA A 207 -3.79 -13.47 -2.80
N VAL A 208 -3.47 -13.84 -1.56
CA VAL A 208 -3.47 -15.25 -1.11
C VAL A 208 -4.86 -15.86 -1.25
N TRP A 209 -5.90 -15.13 -0.88
CA TRP A 209 -7.28 -15.61 -0.96
C TRP A 209 -7.76 -15.80 -2.40
N VAL A 210 -7.44 -14.86 -3.30
CA VAL A 210 -7.77 -14.95 -4.72
C VAL A 210 -7.09 -16.17 -5.34
N ARG A 211 -5.80 -16.40 -5.04
CA ARG A 211 -5.06 -17.56 -5.56
C ARG A 211 -5.45 -18.88 -4.91
N GLY A 212 -5.77 -18.88 -3.61
CA GLY A 212 -6.14 -20.06 -2.83
C GLY A 212 -7.58 -20.53 -3.03
N ARG A 213 -8.42 -19.76 -3.74
CA ARG A 213 -9.79 -20.16 -4.09
C ARG A 213 -9.76 -21.32 -5.08
N ARG A 214 -10.25 -22.49 -4.65
CA ARG A 214 -10.64 -23.55 -5.59
C ARG A 214 -11.75 -23.01 -6.50
N PRO A 215 -11.72 -23.25 -7.83
CA PRO A 215 -12.81 -22.88 -8.71
C PRO A 215 -14.09 -23.53 -8.18
N ARG A 216 -14.99 -22.69 -7.65
CA ARG A 216 -16.25 -23.13 -7.06
C ARG A 216 -17.15 -23.50 -8.24
N GLN A 217 -17.64 -24.74 -8.28
CA GLN A 217 -18.78 -25.06 -9.14
C GLN A 217 -19.93 -24.09 -8.78
N PRO A 218 -20.66 -23.56 -9.77
CA PRO A 218 -21.69 -22.57 -9.56
C PRO A 218 -22.92 -23.24 -8.94
N THR A 219 -22.87 -23.54 -7.64
CA THR A 219 -24.05 -23.88 -6.87
C THR A 219 -24.58 -22.62 -6.22
N GLY A 220 -25.82 -22.26 -6.58
CA GLY A 220 -26.51 -21.06 -6.12
C GLY A 220 -26.67 -21.04 -4.60
N GLY A 221 -26.18 -19.96 -3.97
CA GLY A 221 -26.31 -19.66 -2.54
C GLY A 221 -24.99 -19.85 -1.76
N PRO A 222 -24.51 -18.88 -0.93
CA PRO A 222 -25.22 -17.78 -0.27
C PRO A 222 -24.52 -16.40 -0.47
N GLY A 223 -25.06 -15.54 -1.34
CA GLY A 223 -24.56 -14.18 -1.52
C GLY A 223 -24.62 -13.36 -0.22
N ALA A 224 -25.71 -13.50 0.54
CA ALA A 224 -25.97 -12.73 1.75
C ALA A 224 -24.92 -12.92 2.86
N ARG A 225 -24.43 -14.15 3.09
CA ARG A 225 -23.45 -14.44 4.15
C ARG A 225 -22.07 -13.86 3.84
N THR A 226 -21.73 -13.78 2.54
CA THR A 226 -20.49 -13.15 2.08
C THR A 226 -20.58 -11.63 2.23
N TRP A 227 -21.69 -11.02 1.82
CA TRP A 227 -21.93 -9.59 2.00
C TRP A 227 -21.99 -9.16 3.47
N MET A 228 -22.62 -9.95 4.33
CA MET A 228 -22.64 -9.72 5.78
C MET A 228 -21.24 -9.79 6.39
N THR A 229 -20.41 -10.74 5.96
CA THR A 229 -19.01 -10.84 6.42
C THR A 229 -18.20 -9.61 5.97
N VAL A 230 -18.38 -9.17 4.72
CA VAL A 230 -17.73 -7.95 4.19
C VAL A 230 -18.19 -6.72 4.98
N ALA A 231 -19.49 -6.58 5.24
CA ALA A 231 -20.04 -5.47 6.01
C ALA A 231 -19.47 -5.42 7.43
N VAL A 232 -19.35 -6.57 8.12
CA VAL A 232 -18.72 -6.64 9.45
C VAL A 232 -17.25 -6.25 9.40
N ILE A 233 -16.49 -6.70 8.39
CA ILE A 233 -15.08 -6.32 8.24
C ILE A 233 -14.94 -4.81 8.02
N VAL A 234 -15.78 -4.22 7.15
CA VAL A 234 -15.79 -2.79 6.88
C VAL A 234 -16.17 -2.00 8.14
N LEU A 235 -17.19 -2.44 8.87
CA LEU A 235 -17.64 -1.78 10.11
C LEU A 235 -16.57 -1.85 11.20
N CYS A 236 -15.96 -3.02 11.43
CA CYS A 236 -14.86 -3.17 12.37
C CYS A 236 -13.64 -2.32 11.96
N GLY A 237 -13.30 -2.31 10.67
CA GLY A 237 -12.23 -1.46 10.14
C GLY A 237 -12.51 0.02 10.38
N PHE A 238 -13.73 0.47 10.12
CA PHE A 238 -14.17 1.84 10.36
C PHE A 238 -14.14 2.21 11.85
N ALA A 239 -14.58 1.31 12.73
CA ALA A 239 -14.53 1.53 14.19
C ALA A 239 -13.08 1.65 14.69
N VAL A 240 -12.18 0.78 14.23
CA VAL A 240 -10.75 0.84 14.57
C VAL A 240 -10.12 2.13 14.05
N LEU A 241 -10.41 2.52 12.81
CA LEU A 241 -9.92 3.78 12.24
C LEU A 241 -10.47 4.99 13.00
N THR A 242 -11.73 4.96 13.41
CA THR A 242 -12.37 6.02 14.20
C THR A 242 -11.68 6.16 15.56
N ALA A 243 -11.45 5.05 16.27
CA ALA A 243 -10.75 5.06 17.55
C ALA A 243 -9.32 5.59 17.38
N LEU A 244 -8.56 5.08 16.40
CA LEU A 244 -7.19 5.52 16.12
C LEU A 244 -7.11 6.98 15.66
N ASN A 245 -8.13 7.51 14.98
CA ASN A 245 -8.19 8.91 14.61
C ASN A 245 -8.49 9.80 15.82
N TYR A 246 -9.43 9.38 16.67
CA TYR A 246 -9.77 10.10 17.89
C TYR A 246 -8.55 10.25 18.81
N PHE A 247 -7.82 9.17 19.07
CA PHE A 247 -6.63 9.24 19.93
C PHE A 247 -5.48 10.07 19.35
N ARG A 248 -5.45 10.34 18.04
CA ARG A 248 -4.31 11.00 17.38
C ARG A 248 -4.60 12.45 16.98
N ASN A 249 -5.83 12.75 16.57
CA ASN A 249 -6.18 14.00 15.91
C ASN A 249 -7.42 14.69 16.53
N ALA A 250 -7.96 14.21 17.65
CA ALA A 250 -9.19 14.78 18.20
C ALA A 250 -9.07 16.27 18.53
N ASN A 251 -7.93 16.73 19.05
CA ASN A 251 -7.75 18.15 19.40
C ASN A 251 -7.76 19.03 18.14
N TYR A 252 -7.06 18.62 17.08
CA TYR A 252 -7.05 19.33 15.79
C TYR A 252 -8.47 19.56 15.22
N TYR A 253 -9.33 18.54 15.27
CA TYR A 253 -10.70 18.68 14.77
C TYR A 253 -11.64 19.42 15.75
N ARG A 254 -11.38 19.35 17.06
CA ARG A 254 -12.12 20.15 18.06
C ARG A 254 -11.86 21.64 17.90
N ASP A 255 -10.62 22.01 17.61
CA ASP A 255 -10.22 23.40 17.34
C ASP A 255 -10.89 23.93 16.06
N ALA A 256 -11.18 23.04 15.11
CA ALA A 256 -11.99 23.32 13.92
C ALA A 256 -13.52 23.19 14.13
N GLY A 257 -13.98 23.07 15.38
CA GLY A 257 -15.41 23.05 15.73
C GLY A 257 -16.13 21.70 15.61
N VAL A 258 -15.42 20.60 15.37
CA VAL A 258 -15.99 19.26 15.24
C VAL A 258 -15.69 18.44 16.51
N SER A 259 -16.71 18.08 17.28
CA SER A 259 -16.56 17.31 18.52
C SER A 259 -16.92 15.82 18.39
N ASN A 260 -17.69 15.44 17.37
CA ASN A 260 -18.15 14.07 17.16
C ASN A 260 -17.06 13.18 16.52
N PRO A 261 -16.61 12.08 17.16
CA PRO A 261 -15.57 11.19 16.65
C PRO A 261 -15.86 10.59 15.26
N VAL A 262 -17.13 10.28 14.97
CA VAL A 262 -17.54 9.75 13.66
C VAL A 262 -17.39 10.83 12.60
N ALA A 263 -17.82 12.05 12.89
CA ALA A 263 -17.66 13.17 11.98
C ALA A 263 -16.18 13.48 11.72
N MET A 264 -15.34 13.48 12.76
CA MET A 264 -13.88 13.64 12.62
C MET A 264 -13.27 12.59 11.68
N ASN A 265 -13.69 11.32 11.80
CA ASN A 265 -13.20 10.25 10.94
C ASN A 265 -13.69 10.39 9.49
N LEU A 266 -14.92 10.86 9.28
CA LEU A 266 -15.46 11.15 7.95
C LEU A 266 -14.72 12.32 7.28
N TYR A 267 -14.46 13.42 8.01
CA TYR A 267 -13.66 14.53 7.51
C TYR A 267 -12.23 14.10 7.20
N GLN A 268 -11.58 13.35 8.11
CA GLN A 268 -10.23 12.84 7.84
C GLN A 268 -10.20 11.94 6.60
N SER A 269 -11.15 11.00 6.49
CA SER A 269 -11.20 10.07 5.37
C SER A 269 -11.50 10.80 4.05
N GLY A 270 -12.42 11.75 4.08
CA GLY A 270 -12.77 12.59 2.92
C GLY A 270 -11.59 13.43 2.46
N ALA A 271 -10.97 14.19 3.36
CA ALA A 271 -9.80 15.01 3.05
C ALA A 271 -8.62 14.14 2.55
N TYR A 272 -8.36 13.01 3.20
CA TYR A 272 -7.30 12.09 2.80
C TYR A 272 -7.50 11.49 1.39
N LEU A 273 -8.76 11.25 0.99
CA LEU A 273 -9.10 10.79 -0.37
C LEU A 273 -9.07 11.94 -1.37
N ALA A 274 -9.53 13.13 -0.99
CA ALA A 274 -9.71 14.25 -1.91
C ALA A 274 -8.44 15.08 -2.18
N VAL A 275 -7.58 15.27 -1.17
CA VAL A 275 -6.35 16.07 -1.31
C VAL A 275 -5.46 15.57 -2.46
N PRO A 276 -5.33 14.25 -2.70
CA PRO A 276 -4.56 13.81 -3.85
C PRO A 276 -5.12 14.16 -5.22
N ALA A 277 -6.44 14.19 -5.38
CA ALA A 277 -7.06 14.68 -6.62
C ALA A 277 -6.89 16.20 -6.75
N GLN A 278 -7.08 16.95 -5.66
CA GLN A 278 -6.86 18.40 -5.59
C GLN A 278 -5.46 18.79 -6.11
N VAL A 279 -4.41 18.11 -5.61
CA VAL A 279 -3.03 18.42 -6.01
C VAL A 279 -2.76 18.06 -7.47
N GLN A 280 -3.31 16.94 -7.95
CA GLN A 280 -3.13 16.51 -9.33
C GLN A 280 -3.78 17.44 -10.34
N ILE A 281 -4.98 17.92 -10.03
CA ILE A 281 -5.71 18.86 -10.87
C ILE A 281 -4.92 20.17 -10.98
N GLY A 282 -4.50 20.75 -9.87
CA GLY A 282 -3.76 22.01 -9.90
C GLY A 282 -2.39 21.90 -10.57
N VAL A 283 -1.65 20.82 -10.33
CA VAL A 283 -0.35 20.59 -11.01
C VAL A 283 -0.55 20.34 -12.50
N SER A 284 -1.53 19.53 -12.89
CA SER A 284 -1.73 19.24 -14.32
C SER A 284 -2.16 20.47 -15.10
N ASP A 285 -2.98 21.33 -14.50
CA ASP A 285 -3.35 22.61 -15.09
C ASP A 285 -2.14 23.54 -15.24
N ALA A 286 -1.34 23.71 -14.19
CA ALA A 286 -0.15 24.56 -14.24
C ALA A 286 0.87 24.08 -15.28
N VAL A 287 1.07 22.77 -15.40
CA VAL A 287 1.98 22.19 -16.40
C VAL A 287 1.41 22.30 -17.81
N ALA A 288 0.14 21.99 -18.01
CA ALA A 288 -0.49 22.03 -19.33
C ALA A 288 -0.73 23.46 -19.84
N GLY A 289 -0.89 24.41 -18.93
CA GLY A 289 -0.96 25.85 -19.21
C GLY A 289 0.42 26.49 -19.43
N GLY A 290 1.51 25.78 -19.12
CA GLY A 290 2.88 26.30 -19.20
C GLY A 290 3.25 27.27 -18.08
N ALA A 291 2.39 27.43 -17.06
CA ALA A 291 2.64 28.26 -15.89
C ALA A 291 3.74 27.66 -14.98
N TRP A 292 3.94 26.34 -15.05
CA TRP A 292 4.98 25.65 -14.33
C TRP A 292 5.70 24.63 -15.20
N GLU A 293 7.02 24.78 -15.32
CA GLU A 293 7.88 23.87 -16.07
C GLU A 293 9.07 23.46 -15.22
N ASN A 294 9.22 22.15 -14.97
CA ASN A 294 10.37 21.62 -14.26
C ASN A 294 11.36 20.95 -15.21
N LYS A 295 12.48 21.62 -15.47
CA LYS A 295 13.54 21.19 -16.41
C LYS A 295 14.62 20.36 -15.72
N VAL A 296 14.24 19.20 -15.19
CA VAL A 296 15.21 18.20 -14.73
C VAL A 296 15.68 17.36 -15.92
N GLY A 297 17.00 17.19 -16.05
CA GLY A 297 17.59 16.37 -17.12
C GLY A 297 17.36 14.88 -16.91
N ALA A 298 17.29 14.11 -18.01
CA ALA A 298 16.98 12.67 -18.00
C ALA A 298 17.83 11.85 -17.00
N VAL A 299 19.13 12.13 -16.90
CA VAL A 299 20.03 11.38 -15.98
C VAL A 299 19.66 11.62 -14.51
N ALA A 300 19.36 12.85 -14.12
CA ALA A 300 18.95 13.17 -12.76
C ALA A 300 17.56 12.60 -12.44
N SER A 301 16.66 12.56 -13.42
CA SER A 301 15.33 11.99 -13.25
C SER A 301 15.34 10.47 -13.01
N LEU A 302 16.45 9.76 -13.25
CA LEU A 302 16.57 8.33 -12.90
C LEU A 302 16.40 8.06 -11.40
N ASP A 303 16.64 9.08 -10.55
CA ASP A 303 16.39 8.97 -9.12
C ASP A 303 14.90 8.69 -8.81
N ALA A 304 13.96 9.01 -9.72
CA ALA A 304 12.53 8.69 -9.60
C ALA A 304 12.26 7.18 -9.46
N VAL A 305 13.12 6.33 -10.03
CA VAL A 305 12.98 4.87 -10.01
C VAL A 305 14.04 4.18 -9.16
N LYS A 306 14.96 4.95 -8.57
CA LYS A 306 16.04 4.43 -7.75
C LYS A 306 15.51 3.97 -6.39
N PRO A 307 15.90 2.77 -5.92
CA PRO A 307 15.54 2.31 -4.59
C PRO A 307 15.91 3.32 -3.51
N THR A 308 14.98 3.59 -2.58
CA THR A 308 15.19 4.64 -1.56
C THR A 308 16.36 4.35 -0.63
N PHE A 309 16.75 3.09 -0.44
CA PHE A 309 17.94 2.74 0.36
C PHE A 309 19.28 3.01 -0.35
N LEU A 310 19.26 3.33 -1.65
CA LEU A 310 20.42 3.80 -2.40
C LEU A 310 20.47 5.33 -2.51
N GLN A 311 19.45 6.02 -1.97
CA GLN A 311 19.38 7.47 -1.87
C GLN A 311 19.83 7.85 -0.44
N PHE A 312 21.05 8.38 -0.32
CA PHE A 312 21.67 8.67 0.97
C PHE A 312 21.16 9.97 1.63
N ASN A 313 20.46 10.83 0.88
CA ASN A 313 19.83 12.04 1.40
C ASN A 313 18.43 11.71 1.92
N LYS A 314 18.35 11.25 3.17
CA LYS A 314 17.09 11.05 3.87
C LYS A 314 16.58 12.40 4.38
N VAL A 315 15.48 12.89 3.81
CA VAL A 315 14.69 13.98 4.40
C VAL A 315 14.03 13.43 5.68
N ALA A 316 14.20 14.11 6.82
CA ALA A 316 13.53 13.72 8.06
C ALA A 316 12.01 13.76 7.88
N LYS A 317 11.24 12.96 8.63
CA LYS A 317 9.77 12.97 8.53
C LYS A 317 9.20 14.36 8.87
N ASP A 318 9.89 15.08 9.76
CA ASP A 318 9.56 16.45 10.15
C ASP A 318 10.01 17.49 9.09
N ASP A 319 10.87 17.12 8.14
CA ASP A 319 11.26 17.91 6.95
C ASP A 319 10.50 17.50 5.68
N SER A 320 9.61 16.50 5.76
CA SER A 320 8.84 15.98 4.61
C SER A 320 7.58 16.79 4.27
N TRP A 321 7.43 17.97 4.88
CA TRP A 321 6.34 18.92 4.65
C TRP A 321 6.52 19.57 3.28
N LYS A 322 5.94 18.95 2.26
CA LYS A 322 5.81 19.59 0.95
C LYS A 322 4.78 20.69 1.08
N GLN A 323 5.24 21.95 1.05
CA GLN A 323 4.36 23.11 0.97
C GLN A 323 3.96 23.39 -0.49
N ALA A 324 2.97 24.26 -0.69
CA ALA A 324 2.56 24.75 -2.00
C ALA A 324 3.73 25.17 -2.91
N ALA A 325 4.82 25.68 -2.32
CA ALA A 325 6.06 26.05 -3.01
C ALA A 325 6.68 24.90 -3.83
N VAL A 326 6.59 23.65 -3.36
CA VAL A 326 7.12 22.46 -4.06
C VAL A 326 6.39 22.22 -5.38
N TYR A 327 5.13 22.66 -5.47
CA TYR A 327 4.30 22.55 -6.66
C TYR A 327 4.19 23.88 -7.42
N GLY A 328 5.19 24.76 -7.29
CA GLY A 328 5.19 26.07 -7.96
C GLY A 328 4.05 26.99 -7.52
N TYR A 329 3.54 26.81 -6.28
CA TYR A 329 2.39 27.54 -5.73
C TYR A 329 1.06 27.32 -6.49
N SER A 330 0.98 26.29 -7.33
CA SER A 330 -0.22 25.97 -8.12
C SER A 330 -1.37 25.33 -7.31
N VAL A 331 -1.15 24.99 -6.04
CA VAL A 331 -2.13 24.28 -5.21
C VAL A 331 -2.13 24.79 -3.78
N THR A 332 -3.32 24.90 -3.18
CA THR A 332 -3.51 25.06 -1.73
C THR A 332 -3.98 23.76 -1.11
N PHE A 333 -3.31 23.31 -0.04
CA PHE A 333 -3.70 22.17 0.77
C PHE A 333 -3.05 22.28 2.16
N ALA A 334 -3.68 21.67 3.16
CA ALA A 334 -3.22 21.73 4.53
C ALA A 334 -1.88 21.00 4.71
N GLY A 335 -0.91 21.64 5.37
CA GLY A 335 0.46 21.12 5.56
C GLY A 335 0.56 19.85 6.42
N ASN A 336 -0.54 19.35 6.98
CA ASN A 336 -0.61 18.10 7.74
C ASN A 336 -0.83 16.86 6.84
N PHE A 337 -1.04 17.03 5.52
CA PHE A 337 -1.12 15.94 4.57
C PHE A 337 0.27 15.66 3.94
N PHE A 338 0.86 14.53 4.32
CA PHE A 338 2.22 14.12 3.91
C PHE A 338 2.30 13.43 2.54
N THR A 339 1.17 13.27 1.86
CA THR A 339 1.10 12.46 0.63
C THR A 339 0.08 13.06 -0.32
N ASN A 340 0.60 13.64 -1.39
CA ASN A 340 -0.14 14.53 -2.25
C ASN A 340 -0.46 13.84 -3.56
N SER A 341 0.50 13.40 -4.35
CA SER A 341 0.21 12.55 -5.51
C SER A 341 1.48 12.08 -6.18
N VAL A 342 1.51 10.85 -6.67
CA VAL A 342 2.61 10.37 -7.52
C VAL A 342 2.80 11.25 -8.75
N PHE A 343 1.71 11.64 -9.41
CA PHE A 343 1.79 12.49 -10.60
C PHE A 343 2.47 13.83 -10.27
N ALA A 344 2.00 14.51 -9.23
CA ALA A 344 2.52 15.81 -8.84
C ALA A 344 3.94 15.72 -8.24
N ASP A 345 4.18 14.75 -7.38
CA ASP A 345 5.45 14.56 -6.69
C ASP A 345 6.57 14.24 -7.67
N ILE A 346 6.34 13.30 -8.59
CA ILE A 346 7.35 12.92 -9.58
C ILE A 346 7.64 14.08 -10.53
N TYR A 347 6.64 14.87 -10.92
CA TYR A 347 6.90 16.05 -11.73
C TYR A 347 7.70 17.11 -10.96
N SER A 348 7.33 17.37 -9.71
CA SER A 348 8.00 18.38 -8.86
C SER A 348 9.47 18.09 -8.62
N GLU A 349 9.83 16.81 -8.48
CA GLU A 349 11.20 16.41 -8.14
C GLU A 349 12.04 16.03 -9.37
N HIS A 350 11.39 15.48 -10.40
CA HIS A 350 12.09 14.80 -11.50
C HIS A 350 11.59 15.20 -12.90
N GLY A 351 10.62 16.11 -13.00
CA GLY A 351 10.07 16.60 -14.26
C GLY A 351 9.41 15.52 -15.12
N ALA A 352 9.24 15.82 -16.42
CA ALA A 352 8.58 14.91 -17.36
C ALA A 352 9.33 13.59 -17.60
N TRP A 353 10.68 13.60 -17.51
CA TRP A 353 11.48 12.38 -17.56
C TRP A 353 11.19 11.44 -16.38
N GLY A 354 10.93 12.01 -15.20
CA GLY A 354 10.48 11.24 -14.03
C GLY A 354 9.17 10.50 -14.28
N TRP A 355 8.20 11.15 -14.95
CA TRP A 355 6.96 10.48 -15.36
C TRP A 355 7.21 9.30 -16.29
N LEU A 356 8.07 9.47 -17.29
CA LEU A 356 8.41 8.39 -18.22
C LEU A 356 8.99 7.18 -17.49
N TYR A 357 10.00 7.39 -16.62
CA TYR A 357 10.61 6.29 -15.88
C TYR A 357 9.62 5.62 -14.92
N THR A 358 8.75 6.39 -14.30
CA THR A 358 7.69 5.87 -13.42
C THR A 358 6.73 4.97 -14.19
N ILE A 359 6.27 5.38 -15.38
CA ILE A 359 5.42 4.57 -16.27
C ILE A 359 6.10 3.24 -16.61
N LEU A 360 7.39 3.28 -16.98
CA LEU A 360 8.16 2.07 -17.29
C LEU A 360 8.32 1.15 -16.07
N ALA A 361 8.57 1.72 -14.89
CA ALA A 361 8.68 0.98 -13.64
C ALA A 361 7.37 0.25 -13.30
N TYR A 362 6.21 0.88 -13.51
CA TYR A 362 4.92 0.22 -13.34
C TYR A 362 4.64 -0.85 -14.41
N GLY A 363 5.17 -0.70 -15.63
CA GLY A 363 5.25 -1.78 -16.62
C GLY A 363 5.96 -3.02 -16.11
N PHE A 364 7.16 -2.83 -15.54
CA PHE A 364 7.91 -3.92 -14.91
C PHE A 364 7.17 -4.50 -13.70
N ALA A 365 6.53 -3.66 -12.88
CA ALA A 365 5.71 -4.11 -11.77
C ALA A 365 4.53 -4.99 -12.25
N GLY A 366 3.92 -4.66 -13.40
CA GLY A 366 2.85 -5.46 -14.01
C GLY A 366 3.34 -6.86 -14.37
N TYR A 367 4.52 -6.95 -14.98
CA TYR A 367 5.19 -8.21 -15.29
C TYR A 367 5.50 -9.01 -14.02
N ALA A 368 6.12 -8.38 -13.01
CA ALA A 368 6.46 -9.02 -11.75
C ALA A 368 5.21 -9.53 -11.02
N PHE A 369 4.14 -8.73 -10.96
CA PHE A 369 2.86 -9.10 -10.39
C PHE A 369 2.30 -10.38 -11.01
N ALA A 370 2.20 -10.44 -12.34
CA ALA A 370 1.72 -11.62 -13.05
C ALA A 370 2.60 -12.86 -12.78
N ARG A 371 3.93 -12.70 -12.79
CA ARG A 371 4.85 -13.82 -12.59
C ARG A 371 4.80 -14.34 -11.15
N ILE A 372 4.80 -13.48 -10.16
CA ILE A 372 4.72 -13.88 -8.74
C ILE A 372 3.38 -14.55 -8.44
N PHE A 373 2.28 -14.02 -9.00
CA PHE A 373 0.94 -14.57 -8.82
C PHE A 373 0.78 -15.98 -9.42
N SER A 374 1.63 -16.36 -10.38
CA SER A 374 1.59 -17.68 -11.02
C SER A 374 2.08 -18.83 -10.13
N PHE A 375 2.81 -18.53 -9.05
CA PHE A 375 3.32 -19.54 -8.10
C PHE A 375 2.25 -20.02 -7.11
N SER A 376 2.65 -20.85 -6.14
CA SER A 376 1.78 -21.34 -5.08
C SER A 376 1.16 -20.19 -4.26
N PRO A 377 -0.01 -20.39 -3.61
CA PRO A 377 -0.72 -19.33 -2.88
C PRO A 377 0.14 -18.58 -1.84
N VAL A 378 1.12 -19.28 -1.27
CA VAL A 378 2.03 -18.74 -0.25
C VAL A 378 3.08 -17.79 -0.85
N ILE A 379 3.56 -18.06 -2.07
CA ILE A 379 4.46 -17.16 -2.82
C ILE A 379 3.65 -16.05 -3.49
N ALA A 380 2.46 -16.37 -4.00
CA ALA A 380 1.53 -15.41 -4.60
C ALA A 380 1.09 -14.31 -3.61
N ALA A 381 1.21 -14.55 -2.30
CA ALA A 381 1.07 -13.53 -1.26
C ALA A 381 1.87 -12.26 -1.58
N SER A 382 3.09 -12.42 -2.08
CA SER A 382 4.00 -11.33 -2.38
C SER A 382 3.61 -10.54 -3.64
N ALA A 383 2.80 -11.13 -4.52
CA ALA A 383 2.13 -10.37 -5.58
C ALA A 383 1.15 -9.35 -4.97
N GLY A 384 0.62 -9.59 -3.77
CA GLY A 384 -0.17 -8.62 -3.02
C GLY A 384 0.61 -7.38 -2.58
N VAL A 385 1.94 -7.49 -2.38
CA VAL A 385 2.79 -6.32 -2.13
C VAL A 385 2.85 -5.45 -3.38
N VAL A 386 3.04 -6.06 -4.55
CA VAL A 386 3.02 -5.33 -5.85
C VAL A 386 1.62 -4.78 -6.16
N ALA A 387 0.57 -5.53 -5.83
CA ALA A 387 -0.81 -5.07 -5.95
C ALA A 387 -1.08 -3.82 -5.09
N TYR A 388 -0.51 -3.77 -3.89
CA TYR A 388 -0.60 -2.58 -3.04
C TYR A 388 0.15 -1.39 -3.64
N CYS A 389 1.27 -1.60 -4.33
CA CYS A 389 1.94 -0.54 -5.10
C CYS A 389 1.00 0.09 -6.14
N PHE A 390 0.23 -0.72 -6.86
CA PHE A 390 -0.78 -0.21 -7.79
C PHE A 390 -1.89 0.58 -7.09
N LEU A 391 -2.34 0.10 -5.92
CA LEU A 391 -3.38 0.76 -5.12
C LEU A 391 -2.95 2.11 -4.53
N GLU A 392 -1.66 2.40 -4.46
CA GLU A 392 -1.12 3.66 -3.92
C GLU A 392 -0.68 4.64 -5.02
N VAL A 393 -0.72 4.25 -6.31
CA VAL A 393 -0.33 5.11 -7.46
C VAL A 393 -1.00 6.49 -7.43
N TRP A 394 -2.24 6.57 -6.96
CA TRP A 394 -2.98 7.82 -6.89
C TRP A 394 -2.40 8.83 -5.89
N ARG A 395 -1.59 8.40 -4.92
CA ARG A 395 -1.17 9.22 -3.78
C ARG A 395 0.34 9.17 -3.49
N VAL A 396 0.98 8.00 -3.53
CA VAL A 396 2.41 7.85 -3.17
C VAL A 396 3.10 6.71 -3.93
N GLN A 397 4.33 6.97 -4.40
CA GLN A 397 5.11 5.99 -5.17
C GLN A 397 5.89 5.08 -4.25
N ILE A 398 5.21 4.05 -3.74
CA ILE A 398 5.85 3.08 -2.84
C ILE A 398 6.66 2.01 -3.57
N LEU A 399 6.57 1.92 -4.90
CA LEU A 399 7.23 0.86 -5.69
C LEU A 399 8.75 0.82 -5.47
N VAL A 400 9.38 1.98 -5.31
CA VAL A 400 10.83 2.14 -5.10
C VAL A 400 11.24 2.11 -3.64
N TYR A 401 10.27 2.02 -2.72
CA TYR A 401 10.57 2.04 -1.30
C TYR A 401 11.29 0.76 -0.89
N GLY A 402 12.32 0.90 -0.05
CA GLY A 402 13.10 -0.23 0.45
C GLY A 402 12.27 -1.32 1.10
N ILE A 403 11.10 -0.99 1.68
CA ILE A 403 10.16 -1.99 2.23
C ILE A 403 9.63 -2.95 1.16
N VAL A 404 9.25 -2.46 -0.02
CA VAL A 404 8.70 -3.29 -1.10
C VAL A 404 9.78 -4.23 -1.61
N ILE A 405 10.97 -3.69 -1.88
CA ILE A 405 12.12 -4.47 -2.35
C ILE A 405 12.52 -5.51 -1.30
N PHE A 406 12.57 -5.13 -0.02
CA PHE A 406 12.83 -6.05 1.09
C PHE A 406 11.83 -7.22 1.12
N LEU A 407 10.52 -6.97 1.01
CA LEU A 407 9.51 -8.03 1.03
C LEU A 407 9.63 -8.98 -0.17
N LEU A 408 9.94 -8.45 -1.36
CA LEU A 408 10.18 -9.26 -2.56
C LEU A 408 11.45 -10.11 -2.43
N LEU A 409 12.54 -9.55 -1.90
CA LEU A 409 13.78 -10.28 -1.63
C LEU A 409 13.59 -11.33 -0.53
N LEU A 410 12.86 -11.02 0.54
CA LEU A 410 12.53 -11.96 1.61
C LEU A 410 11.73 -13.16 1.08
N THR A 411 10.80 -12.91 0.15
CA THR A 411 10.03 -13.94 -0.54
C THR A 411 10.95 -14.86 -1.34
N ALA A 412 11.81 -14.28 -2.19
CA ALA A 412 12.75 -15.04 -3.01
C ALA A 412 13.73 -15.84 -2.15
N GLY A 413 14.30 -15.21 -1.11
CA GLY A 413 15.21 -15.86 -0.16
C GLY A 413 14.55 -17.01 0.60
N SER A 414 13.36 -16.79 1.15
CA SER A 414 12.62 -17.82 1.89
C SER A 414 12.21 -18.99 0.99
N ALA A 415 11.79 -18.71 -0.24
CA ALA A 415 11.45 -19.74 -1.22
C ALA A 415 12.68 -20.56 -1.62
N LEU A 416 13.83 -19.91 -1.88
CA LEU A 416 15.08 -20.56 -2.27
C LEU A 416 15.66 -21.41 -1.15
N VAL A 417 15.69 -20.90 0.09
CA VAL A 417 16.12 -21.66 1.28
C VAL A 417 15.23 -22.88 1.47
N THR A 418 13.90 -22.72 1.38
CA THR A 418 12.97 -23.83 1.55
C THR A 418 13.12 -24.88 0.45
N ALA A 419 13.31 -24.46 -0.80
CA ALA A 419 13.48 -25.36 -1.94
C ALA A 419 14.79 -26.17 -1.88
N ARG A 420 15.86 -25.63 -1.30
CA ARG A 420 17.16 -26.31 -1.18
C ARG A 420 17.20 -27.38 -0.07
N ILE A 421 16.31 -27.31 0.90
CA ILE A 421 16.28 -28.27 2.02
C ILE A 421 15.44 -29.49 1.61
N ARG A 422 16.03 -30.70 1.73
CA ARG A 422 15.36 -31.95 1.36
C ARG A 422 13.98 -32.10 2.05
N PRO A 423 12.97 -32.64 1.35
CA PRO A 423 11.69 -32.97 1.97
C PRO A 423 11.88 -34.07 3.03
N PRO A 424 11.05 -34.09 4.10
CA PRO A 424 11.02 -35.19 5.06
C PRO A 424 10.80 -36.53 4.35
N LYS A 425 11.32 -37.63 4.92
CA LYS A 425 11.19 -38.98 4.32
C LYS A 425 9.73 -39.35 4.03
N ASP A 426 8.80 -38.91 4.89
CA ASP A 426 7.36 -39.22 4.82
C ASP A 426 6.59 -38.40 3.77
N ALA A 427 7.23 -37.40 3.16
CA ALA A 427 6.65 -36.56 2.11
C ALA A 427 7.20 -36.90 0.71
N ARG A 428 7.96 -37.99 0.58
CA ARG A 428 8.42 -38.49 -0.72
C ARG A 428 7.26 -39.19 -1.42
N PRO A 429 6.96 -38.89 -2.70
CA PRO A 429 6.09 -39.76 -3.47
C PRO A 429 6.71 -41.16 -3.47
N ALA A 430 5.89 -42.19 -3.22
CA ALA A 430 6.32 -43.57 -3.37
C ALA A 430 6.89 -43.73 -4.79
N ALA A 431 8.13 -44.21 -4.86
CA ALA A 431 8.89 -44.34 -6.11
C ALA A 431 8.26 -45.39 -7.02
#